data_AF-A0A4R6YJ28-F1
#
_entry.id   AF-A0A4R6YJ28-F1
#
_cell.length_a   1.000
_cell.length_b   1.000
_cell.length_c   1.000
_cell.angle_alpha   90.00
_cell.angle_beta   90.00
_cell.angle_gamma   90.00
#
_symmetry.space_group_name_H-M   'P 1'
#
loop_
_entity.id
_entity.type
_entity.pdbx_description
1 polymer ?
#
loop_
_entity_poly.entity_id
_entity_poly.type
_entity_poly.pdbx_seq_one_letter_code
_entity_poly.pdbx_strand_id
1 'polypeptide(L)' 'MHSDLIAKLEAAKAHASQLPYRDGDGYSWGGEAVLTIGTRSIMIGAGKEALALAHEIARRWNVNYDDTPAALKALEARDG' A
#
# COMPACT_ATOMS: atom_id res chain seq x y z
N MET A 1 -8.70 19.26 14.01
CA MET A 1 -9.72 18.65 13.12
C MET A 1 -9.08 17.93 11.93
N HIS A 2 -7.84 18.25 11.52
CA HIS A 2 -7.20 17.57 10.38
C HIS A 2 -6.46 16.28 10.78
N SER A 3 -6.13 16.07 12.06
CA SER A 3 -5.57 14.80 12.56
C SER A 3 -6.39 13.55 12.19
N ASP A 4 -7.72 13.60 12.36
CA ASP A 4 -8.63 12.51 11.96
C ASP A 4 -8.66 12.29 10.44
N LEU A 5 -8.54 13.36 9.66
CA LEU A 5 -8.50 13.29 8.20
C LEU A 5 -7.18 12.67 7.73
N ILE A 6 -6.06 13.04 8.36
CA ILE A 6 -4.74 12.43 8.11
C ILE A 6 -4.80 10.93 8.40
N ALA A 7 -5.37 10.52 9.54
CA ALA A 7 -5.51 9.11 9.88
C ALA A 7 -6.35 8.34 8.84
N LYS A 8 -7.45 8.93 8.35
CA LYS A 8 -8.28 8.33 7.29
C LYS A 8 -7.54 8.23 5.95
N LEU A 9 -6.73 9.23 5.59
CA LEU A 9 -5.94 9.22 4.37
C LEU A 9 -4.83 8.16 4.43
N GLU A 10 -4.11 8.07 5.55
CA GLU A 10 -3.12 7.00 5.76
C GLU A 10 -3.76 5.62 5.71
N ALA A 11 -4.94 5.46 6.32
CA ALA A 11 -5.71 4.21 6.26
C ALA A 11 -6.29 3.88 4.87
N ALA A 12 -6.21 4.79 3.90
CA ALA A 12 -6.66 4.57 2.52
C ALA A 12 -5.49 4.33 1.55
N LYS A 13 -4.24 4.42 2.01
CA LYS A 13 -3.05 4.17 1.18
C LYS A 13 -2.98 2.72 0.72
N ALA A 14 -2.37 2.54 -0.44
CA ALA A 14 -2.03 1.27 -1.00
C ALA A 14 -0.57 0.92 -0.71
N HIS A 15 -0.28 -0.36 -0.46
CA HIS A 15 1.08 -0.88 -0.47
C HIS A 15 1.11 -2.26 -1.12
N ALA A 16 2.24 -2.59 -1.73
CA ALA A 16 2.50 -3.90 -2.30
C ALA A 16 3.47 -4.66 -1.40
N SER A 17 3.23 -5.95 -1.24
CA SER A 17 4.11 -6.88 -0.53
C SER A 17 4.19 -8.21 -1.28
N GLN A 18 5.08 -9.08 -0.84
CA GLN A 18 5.18 -10.43 -1.36
C GLN A 18 5.13 -11.41 -0.19
N LEU A 19 4.33 -12.47 -0.33
CA LEU A 19 4.37 -13.56 0.64
C LEU A 19 5.76 -14.21 0.63
N PRO A 20 6.28 -14.61 1.79
CA PRO A 20 7.56 -15.29 1.86
C PRO A 20 7.53 -16.54 0.97
N TYR A 21 8.61 -16.74 0.24
CA TYR A 21 8.79 -17.96 -0.53
C TYR A 21 9.15 -19.09 0.44
N ARG A 22 8.36 -20.17 0.45
CA ARG A 22 8.72 -21.41 1.15
C ARG A 22 8.80 -22.53 0.12
N ASP A 23 9.96 -23.19 0.08
CA ASP A 23 10.07 -24.52 -0.48
C ASP A 23 10.13 -25.56 0.64
N GLY A 24 9.53 -26.72 0.40
CA GLY A 24 9.49 -27.85 1.31
C GLY A 24 8.81 -29.05 0.65
N ASP A 25 9.38 -30.23 0.85
CA ASP A 25 8.74 -31.54 0.62
C ASP A 25 8.26 -31.84 -0.82
N GLY A 26 8.66 -31.02 -1.80
CA GLY A 26 8.27 -31.14 -3.20
C GLY A 26 7.07 -30.28 -3.61
N TYR A 27 6.53 -29.45 -2.70
CA TYR A 27 5.47 -28.47 -2.99
C TYR A 27 5.92 -27.05 -2.64
N SER A 28 6.09 -26.21 -3.65
CA SER A 28 6.34 -24.77 -3.45
C SER A 28 5.01 -24.05 -3.18
N TRP A 29 4.97 -23.24 -2.12
CA TRP A 29 3.83 -22.35 -1.82
C TRP A 29 4.34 -21.01 -1.30
N GLY A 30 3.62 -19.92 -1.59
CA GLY A 30 4.07 -18.57 -1.31
C GLY A 30 4.64 -17.85 -2.53
N GLY A 31 5.24 -16.68 -2.31
CA GLY A 31 5.78 -15.83 -3.37
C GLY A 31 4.74 -15.03 -4.16
N GLU A 32 3.47 -15.08 -3.77
CA GLU A 32 2.43 -14.26 -4.37
C GLU A 32 2.60 -12.78 -3.98
N ALA A 33 2.47 -11.93 -4.98
CA ALA A 33 2.34 -10.50 -4.80
C ALA A 33 0.96 -10.18 -4.23
N VAL A 34 0.96 -9.39 -3.16
CA VAL A 34 -0.22 -8.92 -2.46
C VAL A 34 -0.29 -7.41 -2.58
N LEU A 35 -1.42 -6.91 -3.06
CA LEU A 35 -1.77 -5.49 -3.02
C LEU A 35 -2.73 -5.26 -1.86
N THR A 36 -2.35 -4.42 -0.91
CA THR A 36 -3.22 -4.00 0.19
C THR A 36 -3.64 -2.55 -0.02
N ILE A 37 -4.93 -2.29 -0.05
CA ILE A 37 -5.52 -0.94 -0.11
C ILE A 37 -6.35 -0.75 1.15
N GLY A 38 -5.88 0.11 2.04
CA GLY A 38 -6.41 0.25 3.39
C GLY A 38 -6.48 -1.08 4.13
N THR A 39 -7.68 -1.57 4.44
CA THR A 39 -7.88 -2.83 5.20
C THR A 39 -8.11 -4.05 4.32
N ARG A 40 -8.05 -3.92 2.99
CA ARG A 40 -8.34 -5.01 2.06
C ARG A 40 -7.08 -5.44 1.33
N SER A 41 -6.85 -6.75 1.29
CA SER A 41 -5.73 -7.35 0.58
C SER A 41 -6.23 -8.18 -0.60
N ILE A 42 -5.56 -8.03 -1.74
CA ILE A 42 -5.86 -8.71 -3.00
C ILE A 42 -4.60 -9.43 -3.45
N MET A 43 -4.72 -10.72 -3.73
CA MET A 43 -3.65 -11.50 -4.34
C MET A 43 -3.63 -11.22 -5.84
N ILE A 44 -2.50 -10.72 -6.36
CA ILE A 44 -2.35 -10.33 -7.76
C ILE A 44 -1.84 -11.50 -8.60
N GLY A 45 -0.99 -12.34 -8.03
CA GLY A 45 -0.39 -13.49 -8.71
C GLY A 45 1.01 -13.77 -8.16
N ALA A 46 1.68 -14.78 -8.71
CA ALA A 46 3.05 -15.13 -8.34
C ALA A 46 4.08 -14.56 -9.32
N GLY A 47 5.32 -14.39 -8.85
CA GLY A 47 6.45 -14.00 -9.70
C GLY A 47 6.75 -12.50 -9.73
N LYS A 48 7.81 -12.14 -10.45
CA LYS A 48 8.37 -10.78 -10.45
C LYS A 48 7.47 -9.79 -11.16
N GLU A 49 6.79 -10.24 -12.22
CA GLU A 49 5.87 -9.44 -13.03
C GLU A 49 4.63 -9.06 -12.22
N ALA A 50 4.09 -10.01 -11.45
CA ALA A 50 2.95 -9.75 -10.57
C ALA A 50 3.32 -8.76 -9.44
N LEU A 51 4.53 -8.88 -8.87
CA LEU A 51 5.02 -7.95 -7.86
C LEU A 51 5.25 -6.54 -8.44
N ALA A 52 5.85 -6.44 -9.63
CA ALA A 52 6.05 -5.17 -10.32
C ALA A 52 4.69 -4.48 -10.63
N LEU A 53 3.69 -5.26 -11.05
CA LEU A 53 2.34 -4.77 -11.27
C LEU A 53 1.69 -4.28 -9.97
N ALA A 54 1.81 -5.03 -8.88
CA ALA A 54 1.28 -4.63 -7.57
C ALA A 54 1.90 -3.29 -7.11
N HIS A 55 3.21 -3.11 -7.28
CA HIS A 55 3.89 -1.85 -6.99
C HIS A 55 3.42 -0.70 -7.88
N GLU A 56 3.21 -0.94 -9.18
CA GLU A 56 2.69 0.07 -10.10
C GLU A 56 1.30 0.55 -9.67
N ILE A 57 0.41 -0.40 -9.33
CA ILE A 57 -0.95 -0.08 -8.88
C ILE A 57 -0.90 0.72 -7.57
N ALA A 58 -0.09 0.28 -6.60
CA ALA A 58 0.05 0.99 -5.33
C ALA A 58 0.55 2.43 -5.54
N ARG A 59 1.54 2.62 -6.42
CA ARG A 59 2.07 3.95 -6.74
C ARG A 59 1.00 4.85 -7.35
N ARG A 60 0.26 4.36 -8.35
CA ARG A 60 -0.81 5.14 -9.00
C ARG A 60 -1.96 5.47 -8.06
N TRP A 61 -2.30 4.54 -7.17
CA TRP A 61 -3.32 4.76 -6.15
C TRP A 61 -2.92 5.88 -5.18
N ASN A 62 -1.65 5.89 -4.77
CA ASN A 62 -1.14 6.82 -3.76
C ASN A 62 -0.83 8.23 -4.27
N VAL A 63 -0.85 8.48 -5.58
CA VAL A 63 -0.62 9.82 -6.15
C VAL A 63 -1.50 10.88 -5.48
N ASN A 64 -2.76 10.55 -5.19
CA ASN A 64 -3.69 11.48 -4.55
C ASN A 64 -3.48 11.65 -3.04
N TYR A 65 -2.68 10.78 -2.40
CA TYR A 65 -2.51 10.67 -0.94
C TYR A 65 -1.12 11.09 -0.46
N ASP A 66 -0.13 11.20 -1.34
CA ASP A 66 1.23 11.59 -0.94
C ASP A 66 1.36 13.13 -0.79
N ASP A 67 0.58 13.91 -1.54
CA ASP A 67 0.60 15.38 -1.50
C ASP A 67 -0.32 15.99 -0.42
N THR A 68 -1.39 15.29 -0.04
CA THR A 68 -2.42 15.82 0.87
C THR A 68 -1.97 15.94 2.34
N PRO A 69 -1.31 14.94 2.95
CA PRO A 69 -1.00 14.96 4.38
C PRO A 69 0.04 16.02 4.75
N ALA A 70 1.01 16.29 3.89
CA ALA A 70 2.01 17.33 4.11
C ALA A 70 1.39 18.74 4.05
N ALA A 71 0.52 18.97 3.06
CA ALA A 71 -0.23 20.23 2.94
C ALA A 71 -1.15 20.46 4.14
N LEU A 72 -1.86 19.42 4.59
CA LEU A 72 -2.75 19.47 5.76
C LEU A 72 -1.99 19.71 7.07
N LYS A 73 -0.83 19.05 7.27
CA LYS A 73 0.03 19.30 8.44
C LYS A 73 0.62 20.72 8.44
N ALA A 74 1.00 21.23 7.27
CA ALA A 74 1.51 22.60 7.13
C ALA A 74 0.44 23.65 7.42
N LEU A 75 -0.83 23.38 7.09
CA LEU A 75 -1.98 24.22 7.47
C LEU A 75 -2.23 24.21 8.99
N GLU A 76 -2.24 23.03 9.63
CA GLU A 76 -2.38 22.93 11.10
C GLU A 76 -1.28 23.69 11.86
N ALA A 77 -0.05 23.70 11.34
CA ALA A 77 1.06 24.44 11.96
C ALA A 77 0.99 25.97 11.76
N ARG A 78 0.13 26.48 10.88
CA ARG A 78 -0.08 27.92 10.65
C ARG A 78 -1.28 28.48 11.41
N ASP A 79 -2.29 27.63 11.66
CA ASP A 79 -3.55 28.01 12.32
C ASP A 79 -3.54 27.77 13.84
N GLY A 80 -2.51 27.12 14.38
CA GLY A 80 -2.24 26.95 15.81
C GLY A 80 -1.19 27.91 16.33
#